data_AF-A0A3D9JPS4-F1
#
_entry.id   AF-A0A3D9JPS4-F1
#
_cell.length_a   1.000
_cell.length_b   1.000
_cell.length_c   1.000
_cell.angle_alpha   90.00
_cell.angle_beta   90.00
_cell.angle_gamma   90.00
#
_symmetry.space_group_name_H-M   'P 1'
#
loop_
_entity.id
_entity.type
_entity.pdbx_description
1 polymer ?
#
loop_
_entity_poly.entity_id
_entity_poly.type
_entity_poly.pdbx_seq_one_letter_code
_entity_poly.pdbx_strand_id
1 'polypeptide(L)' 'MWGCVRMYKGYCMDKYGRYYSPVTLKEAKEIYDYCQLQKHFHYEIRIVEPTDDAIVVQVIEGMFVFPEEWKRYNTV' A
#
# COMPACT_ATOMS: atom_id res chain seq x y z
N MET A 1 -9.63 -1.36 28.29
CA MET A 1 -8.43 -0.85 27.61
C MET A 1 -8.68 -1.04 26.12
N TRP A 2 -9.18 -0.02 25.42
CA TRP A 2 -9.50 -0.13 23.99
C TRP A 2 -8.18 -0.13 23.22
N GLY A 3 -7.80 -1.28 22.65
CA GLY A 3 -6.64 -1.36 21.78
C GLY A 3 -6.87 -0.43 20.59
N CYS A 4 -5.99 0.55 20.40
CA CYS A 4 -5.98 1.40 19.22
C CYS A 4 -5.73 0.49 18.01
N VAL A 5 -6.80 0.11 17.31
CA VAL A 5 -6.69 -0.64 16.05
C VAL A 5 -5.93 0.25 15.08
N ARG A 6 -4.67 -0.08 14.77
CA ARG A 6 -3.88 0.67 13.79
C ARG A 6 -4.52 0.45 12.43
N MET A 7 -5.12 1.49 11.87
CA MET A 7 -5.78 1.49 10.57
C MET A 7 -4.88 2.16 9.55
N TYR A 8 -4.25 1.38 8.68
CA TYR A 8 -3.49 1.87 7.54
C TYR A 8 -4.41 2.44 6.47
N LYS A 9 -3.90 3.37 5.67
CA LYS A 9 -4.62 3.90 4.51
C LYS A 9 -3.89 3.53 3.23
N GLY A 10 -4.60 2.89 2.31
CA GLY A 10 -4.11 2.55 0.98
C GLY A 10 -4.61 3.54 -0.06
N TYR A 11 -3.68 4.19 -0.75
CA TYR A 11 -3.92 5.12 -1.84
C TYR A 11 -3.48 4.49 -3.16
N CYS A 12 -4.40 4.44 -4.13
CA CYS A 12 -4.05 4.16 -5.52
C CYS A 12 -3.80 5.47 -6.25
N MET A 13 -2.68 5.57 -6.96
CA MET A 13 -2.28 6.77 -7.70
C MET A 13 -2.10 6.49 -9.19
N ASP A 14 -2.37 7.50 -10.02
CA ASP A 14 -2.01 7.50 -11.43
C ASP A 14 -0.55 7.96 -11.65
N LYS A 15 -0.08 7.87 -12.90
CA LYS A 15 1.27 8.29 -13.29
C LYS A 15 1.55 9.80 -13.15
N TYR A 16 0.54 10.59 -12.81
CA TYR A 16 0.64 12.02 -12.56
C TYR A 16 0.54 12.37 -11.07
N GLY A 17 0.53 11.36 -10.18
CA GLY A 17 0.46 11.52 -8.74
C GLY A 17 -0.93 11.88 -8.20
N ARG A 18 -1.99 11.78 -9.03
CA ARG A 18 -3.36 11.97 -8.56
C ARG A 18 -3.82 10.69 -7.90
N TYR A 19 -4.50 10.80 -6.76
CA TYR A 19 -4.95 9.65 -5.98
C TYR A 19 -6.48 9.60 -5.85
N TYR A 20 -7.00 8.38 -5.71
CA TYR A 20 -8.40 8.11 -5.40
C TYR A 20 -8.62 8.08 -3.88
N SER A 21 -9.89 8.09 -3.46
CA SER A 21 -10.25 7.94 -2.05
C SER A 21 -9.56 6.73 -1.42
N PRO A 22 -8.93 6.86 -0.24
CA PRO A 22 -8.18 5.78 0.36
C PRO A 22 -9.07 4.66 0.88
N VAL A 23 -8.51 3.46 0.96
CA VAL A 23 -9.12 2.29 1.61
C VAL A 23 -8.45 2.06 2.96
N THR A 24 -9.24 1.74 3.98
CA THR A 24 -8.73 1.37 5.30
C THR A 24 -8.32 -0.10 5.34
N LEU A 25 -7.08 -0.36 5.77
CA LEU A 25 -6.48 -1.70 5.89
C LEU A 25 -5.98 -1.91 7.33
N LYS A 26 -5.97 -3.14 7.83
CA LYS A 26 -5.71 -3.43 9.26
C LYS A 26 -4.44 -4.24 9.50
N GLU A 27 -4.08 -5.13 8.59
CA GLU A 27 -2.96 -6.06 8.81
C GLU A 27 -2.13 -6.31 7.55
N ALA A 28 -0.91 -6.82 7.75
CA ALA A 28 0.06 -7.03 6.68
C ALA A 28 -0.47 -7.95 5.56
N LYS A 29 -1.26 -8.98 5.90
CA LYS A 29 -1.86 -9.88 4.91
C LYS A 29 -2.87 -9.14 4.04
N GLU A 30 -3.77 -8.36 4.65
CA GLU A 30 -4.75 -7.56 3.93
C GLU A 30 -4.07 -6.52 3.03
N ILE A 31 -3.02 -5.87 3.52
CA ILE A 31 -2.21 -4.94 2.73
C ILE A 31 -1.57 -5.65 1.53
N TYR A 32 -0.97 -6.81 1.74
CA TYR A 32 -0.35 -7.59 0.69
C TYR A 32 -1.37 -7.99 -0.38
N ASP A 33 -2.50 -8.59 0.04
CA ASP A 33 -3.55 -9.03 -0.88
C ASP A 33 -4.13 -7.84 -1.69
N TYR A 34 -4.34 -6.70 -1.02
CA TYR A 34 -4.75 -5.46 -1.68
C TYR A 34 -3.72 -5.02 -2.72
N CYS A 35 -2.43 -5.00 -2.38
CA CYS A 35 -1.37 -4.63 -3.30
C CYS A 35 -1.33 -5.56 -4.52
N GLN A 36 -1.44 -6.88 -4.32
CA GLN A 36 -1.44 -7.85 -5.42
C GLN A 36 -2.60 -7.63 -6.39
N LEU A 37 -3.78 -7.27 -5.88
CA LEU A 37 -4.94 -6.98 -6.73
C LEU A 37 -4.78 -5.66 -7.48
N GLN A 38 -4.39 -4.59 -6.79
CA GLN A 38 -4.40 -3.23 -7.34
C GLN A 38 -3.22 -2.95 -8.28
N LYS A 39 -2.10 -3.68 -8.15
CA LYS A 39 -0.84 -3.37 -8.87
C LYS A 39 -0.95 -3.53 -10.39
N HIS A 40 -2.01 -4.21 -10.85
CA HIS A 40 -2.31 -4.42 -12.26
C HIS A 40 -3.11 -3.27 -12.89
N PHE A 41 -3.70 -2.39 -12.07
CA PHE A 41 -4.60 -1.32 -12.53
C PHE A 41 -4.05 0.07 -12.29
N HIS A 42 -3.20 0.23 -11.28
CA HIS A 42 -2.71 1.52 -10.83
C HIS A 42 -1.21 1.66 -11.01
N TYR A 43 -0.77 2.89 -11.30
CA TYR A 43 0.65 3.19 -11.49
C TYR A 43 1.42 3.04 -10.18
N GLU A 44 0.86 3.58 -9.10
CA GLU A 44 1.43 3.47 -7.76
C GLU A 44 0.34 3.06 -6.75
N ILE A 45 0.75 2.25 -5.78
CA ILE A 45 -0.02 1.99 -4.57
C ILE A 45 0.84 2.41 -3.39
N ARG A 46 0.30 3.28 -2.54
CA ARG A 46 0.97 3.77 -1.36
C ARG A 46 0.14 3.46 -0.13
N ILE A 47 0.72 2.70 0.78
CA ILE A 47 0.13 2.39 2.07
C ILE A 47 0.85 3.21 3.11
N VAL A 48 0.09 3.96 3.90
CA VAL A 48 0.62 4.80 4.97
C VAL A 48 0.10 4.35 6.33
N GLU A 49 0.85 4.70 7.37
CA GLU A 49 0.41 4.53 8.75
C GLU A 49 -0.83 5.40 9.06
N PRO A 50 -1.55 5.16 10.17
CA PRO A 50 -2.82 5.86 10.45
C PRO A 50 -2.74 7.39 10.48
N THR A 51 -1.58 7.95 10.83
CA THR A 51 -1.35 9.41 10.88
C THR A 51 -0.95 10.01 9.53
N ASP A 52 -0.78 9.17 8.49
CA ASP A 52 -0.28 9.53 7.16
C ASP A 52 1.14 10.09 7.13
N ASP A 53 1.89 10.00 8.23
CA ASP A 53 3.24 10.59 8.34
C ASP A 53 4.33 9.70 7.73
N ALA A 54 4.09 8.39 7.62
CA ALA A 54 5.05 7.43 7.08
C ALA A 54 4.41 6.46 6.07
N ILE A 55 5.14 6.19 5.00
CA ILE A 55 4.85 5.11 4.06
C ILE A 55 5.32 3.80 4.69
N VAL A 56 4.43 2.79 4.69
CA VAL A 56 4.73 1.44 5.18
C VAL A 56 4.88 0.43 4.05
N VAL A 57 4.20 0.64 2.92
CA VAL A 57 4.35 -0.17 1.71
C VAL A 57 4.18 0.73 0.50
N GLN A 58 4.99 0.50 -0.54
CA GLN A 58 4.88 1.19 -1.81
C GLN A 58 5.09 0.21 -2.97
N VAL A 59 4.20 0.26 -3.93
CA VAL A 59 4.26 -0.48 -5.19
C VAL A 59 4.26 0.53 -6.33
N ILE A 60 5.19 0.43 -7.27
CA ILE A 60 5.26 1.27 -8.45
C ILE A 60 5.39 0.36 -9.67
N GLU A 61 4.56 0.58 -10.68
CA GLU A 61 4.56 -0.17 -11.95
C GLU A 61 4.53 -1.69 -11.73
N GLY A 62 3.68 -2.15 -10.81
CA GLY A 62 3.55 -3.58 -10.53
C GLY A 62 4.57 -4.17 -9.55
N MET A 63 5.58 -3.38 -9.14
CA MET A 63 6.72 -3.84 -8.35
C MET A 63 6.72 -3.22 -6.96
N PHE A 64 6.86 -4.05 -5.92
CA PHE A 64 7.17 -3.55 -4.58
C PHE A 64 8.50 -2.82 -4.62
N VAL A 65 8.50 -1.55 -4.19
CA VAL A 65 9.71 -0.71 -4.06
C VAL A 65 10.06 -0.46 -2.60
N PHE A 66 9.07 -0.54 -1.71
CA PHE A 66 9.22 -0.45 -0.26
C PHE A 66 8.17 -1.32 0.44
N PRO A 67 8.48 -1.96 1.57
CA PRO A 67 9.80 -2.04 2.19
C PRO A 67 10.71 -3.03 1.45
N GLU A 68 12.02 -3.01 1.76
CA GLU A 68 13.02 -3.80 1.04
C GLU A 68 12.71 -5.31 1.08
N GLU A 69 12.25 -5.79 2.24
CA GLU A 69 11.87 -7.19 2.44
C GLU A 69 10.71 -7.66 1.56
N TRP A 70 9.87 -6.75 1.05
CA TRP A 70 8.73 -7.10 0.19
C TRP A 70 9.13 -7.18 -1.28
N LYS A 71 10.31 -6.68 -1.67
CA LYS A 71 10.82 -6.86 -3.04
C LYS A 71 10.98 -8.33 -3.42
N ARG A 72 11.12 -9.24 -2.45
CA ARG A 72 11.12 -10.69 -2.67
C ARG A 72 9.83 -11.24 -3.30
N TYR A 73 8.74 -10.48 -3.26
CA TYR A 73 7.46 -10.84 -3.86
C TYR A 73 7.31 -10.36 -5.31
N ASN A 74 8.30 -9.63 -5.84
CA ASN A 74 8.34 -9.28 -7.24
C ASN A 74 8.72 -10.53 -8.04
N THR A 75 7.81 -10.99 -8.88
CA THR A 75 8.11 -12.02 -9.87
C THR A 75 8.78 -11.38 -11.07
N VAL A 76 9.89 -11.97 -11.53
CA VAL A 76 10.60 -11.58 -12.75
C VAL A 76 9.78 -11.94 -13.99
#